data_AF-A0AB37UJL2-F1
#
_entry.id   AF-A0AB37UJL2-F1
#
_cell.length_a   1.000
_cell.length_b   1.000
_cell.length_c   1.000
_cell.angle_alpha   90.00
_cell.angle_beta   90.00
_cell.angle_gamma   90.00
#
_symmetry.space_group_name_H-M   'P 1'
#
loop_
_entity.id
_entity.type
_entity.pdbx_description
1 polymer ?
#
loop_
_entity_poly.entity_id
_entity_poly.type
_entity_poly.pdbx_seq_one_letter_code
_entity_poly.pdbx_strand_id
1 'polypeptide(L)'
;MCFWHEFKHLNTVIFDEDPLRSMLEIKSVKLSDLETLSRRVRSHSDVQDGIHPKDAQVLKDFIQMVLSGMCNSAILRPQFTFFDYTAIEREVSNNSIFDSCILGLLGADCYAVTEHDKEQYLNGKAKDLQIHYLSNRIGTLQGLERKKKRFIVMSATANEFIYRKLFGDTLVFHDLSDVQLKGLLRQHTEFSFSRYSLATDSDRKKQVLDDINESGKNVITFAEHKHLFKQALEEMHFGNVMGYDSYKGQDLIVVGTPHIHPITYILYAQVLGIHTQPSDFAMQNRVVEYGGFRFTFLTYASEDIRILQFFFIQEGLTQAVGRARLLRENARVDLYSNFPLRQACITQEEEATVQEQQSSHTQIEEDVLAGKKMRIVQCANKSFVNHTVIPQADTLDRKSQIVTVTSLVNYRTIDVPLSGLKTITPVFTTSERKTKHRLT
;
A
#
# COMPACT_ATOMS: atom_id res chain seq x y z
N MET A 1 20.85 10.79 -0.48
CA MET A 1 20.42 11.84 -1.45
C MET A 1 18.93 12.13 -1.28
N CYS A 2 18.56 13.40 -1.14
CA CYS A 2 17.14 13.80 -1.11
C CYS A 2 16.54 13.63 -2.51
N PHE A 3 15.59 12.71 -2.66
CA PHE A 3 14.72 12.49 -3.84
C PHE A 3 14.27 13.81 -4.50
N TRP A 4 14.10 14.87 -3.72
CA TRP A 4 13.57 16.16 -4.16
C TRP A 4 14.59 17.15 -4.74
N HIS A 5 15.89 16.86 -4.70
CA HIS A 5 16.89 17.78 -5.27
C HIS A 5 16.76 17.89 -6.79
N GLU A 6 16.32 16.81 -7.43
CA GLU A 6 16.13 16.69 -8.89
C GLU A 6 14.94 17.53 -9.40
N PHE A 7 13.93 17.76 -8.55
CA PHE A 7 12.69 18.45 -8.94
C PHE A 7 12.70 19.95 -8.61
N LYS A 8 13.84 20.50 -8.17
CA LYS A 8 13.95 21.92 -7.77
C LYS A 8 13.57 22.90 -8.88
N HIS A 9 13.74 22.54 -10.14
CA HIS A 9 13.46 23.41 -11.30
C HIS A 9 12.05 23.23 -11.89
N LEU A 10 11.29 22.22 -11.46
CA LEU A 10 9.97 21.95 -12.02
C LEU A 10 8.86 22.73 -11.30
N ASN A 11 7.91 23.28 -12.06
CA ASN A 11 6.74 23.99 -11.53
C ASN A 11 5.55 23.05 -11.27
N THR A 12 5.48 21.94 -12.01
CA THR A 12 4.47 20.90 -11.87
C THR A 12 5.18 19.54 -11.80
N VAL A 13 4.80 18.70 -10.85
CA VAL A 13 5.27 17.33 -10.70
C VAL A 13 4.04 16.42 -10.74
N ILE A 14 4.09 15.38 -11.58
CA ILE A 14 3.02 14.39 -11.73
C ILE A 14 3.59 13.04 -11.30
N PHE A 15 2.91 12.38 -10.37
CA PHE A 15 3.18 10.99 -9.99
C PHE A 15 2.16 10.10 -10.70
N ASP A 16 2.67 9.19 -11.51
CA ASP A 16 1.92 8.05 -12.02
C ASP A 16 2.17 6.92 -11.02
N GLU A 17 1.17 6.59 -10.19
CA GLU A 17 1.20 5.78 -8.95
C GLU A 17 1.25 6.57 -7.62
N ASP A 18 0.92 5.89 -6.53
CA ASP A 18 0.88 6.45 -5.17
C ASP A 18 2.29 6.64 -4.57
N PRO A 19 2.79 7.88 -4.39
CA PRO A 19 4.11 8.10 -3.82
C PRO A 19 4.18 7.89 -2.30
N LEU A 20 3.07 7.62 -1.60
CA LEU A 20 3.00 7.65 -0.13
C LEU A 20 4.10 6.82 0.54
N ARG A 21 4.33 5.58 0.10
CA ARG A 21 5.37 4.70 0.69
C ARG A 21 6.80 5.21 0.48
N SER A 22 7.04 5.98 -0.59
CA SER A 22 8.35 6.61 -0.83
C SER A 22 8.51 7.93 -0.07
N MET A 23 7.41 8.64 0.19
CA MET A 23 7.39 9.85 1.01
C MET A 23 7.51 9.55 2.50
N LEU A 24 6.91 8.46 2.95
CA LEU A 24 6.83 8.01 4.34
C LEU A 24 7.43 6.60 4.47
N GLU A 25 8.73 6.52 4.22
CA GLU A 25 9.48 5.28 4.22
C GLU A 25 9.80 4.84 5.65
N ILE A 26 9.43 3.62 6.03
CA ILE A 26 9.81 3.05 7.32
C ILE A 26 11.12 2.30 7.16
N LYS A 27 12.05 2.60 8.06
CA LYS A 27 13.37 1.99 8.12
C LYS A 27 13.58 1.42 9.52
N SER A 28 14.62 0.61 9.67
CA SER A 28 15.06 0.14 10.98
C SER A 28 16.55 0.35 11.20
N VAL A 29 16.92 0.39 12.48
CA VAL A 29 18.30 0.34 12.96
C VAL A 29 18.42 -0.74 14.01
N LYS A 30 19.50 -1.50 13.94
CA LYS A 30 19.90 -2.45 14.98
C LYS A 30 20.37 -1.74 16.24
N LEU A 31 19.96 -2.21 17.40
CA LEU A 31 20.46 -1.69 18.67
C LEU A 31 21.98 -1.92 18.79
N SER A 32 22.48 -3.07 18.33
CA SER A 32 23.93 -3.36 18.36
C SER A 32 24.79 -2.38 17.55
N ASP A 33 24.25 -1.79 16.50
CA ASP A 33 24.90 -0.75 15.70
C ASP A 33 25.02 0.56 16.49
N LEU A 34 23.99 0.95 17.24
CA LEU A 34 24.05 2.09 18.16
C LEU A 34 25.02 1.85 19.31
N GLU A 35 25.02 0.65 19.89
CA GLU A 35 25.96 0.26 20.95
C GLU A 35 27.40 0.30 20.44
N THR A 36 27.63 -0.22 19.23
CA THR A 36 28.93 -0.18 18.57
C THR A 36 29.38 1.25 18.37
N LEU A 37 28.53 2.12 17.82
CA LEU A 37 28.84 3.55 17.65
C LEU A 37 29.18 4.22 18.98
N SER A 38 28.41 3.95 20.05
CA SER A 38 28.65 4.52 21.38
C SER A 38 29.97 4.08 22.03
N ARG A 39 30.55 2.95 21.60
CA ARG A 39 31.82 2.41 22.09
C ARG A 39 33.04 2.97 21.36
N ARG A 40 32.87 3.59 20.19
CA ARG A 40 33.99 4.15 19.40
C ARG A 40 34.41 5.52 19.90
N VAL A 41 34.66 5.61 21.20
CA VAL A 41 34.98 6.86 21.90
C VAL A 41 36.43 7.28 21.64
N ARG A 42 36.67 8.57 21.34
CA ARG A 42 38.01 9.17 21.25
C ARG A 42 38.46 9.82 22.55
N SER A 43 39.77 9.95 22.74
CA SER A 43 40.34 10.77 23.82
C SER A 43 40.22 12.28 23.50
N HIS A 44 40.37 13.15 24.49
CA HIS A 44 40.26 14.61 24.28
C HIS A 44 41.36 15.20 23.36
N SER A 45 42.42 14.44 23.04
CA SER A 45 43.60 14.88 22.29
C SER A 45 43.70 14.30 20.86
N ASP A 46 42.86 13.35 20.47
CA ASP A 46 42.92 12.70 19.15
C ASP A 46 42.07 13.46 18.12
N VAL A 47 42.73 14.02 17.09
CA VAL A 47 42.09 14.99 16.18
C VAL A 47 41.48 14.35 14.93
N GLN A 48 41.69 13.05 14.66
CA GLN A 48 41.38 12.52 13.33
C GLN A 48 40.21 11.51 13.27
N ASP A 49 40.01 10.64 14.26
CA ASP A 49 38.97 9.59 14.19
C ASP A 49 38.27 9.29 15.54
N GLY A 50 36.99 8.90 15.50
CA GLY A 50 36.18 8.47 16.66
C GLY A 50 35.20 9.51 17.25
N ILE A 51 34.30 9.03 18.11
CA ILE A 51 33.16 9.77 18.72
C ILE A 51 33.60 10.44 20.02
N HIS A 52 33.27 11.72 20.23
CA HIS A 52 33.62 12.42 21.46
C HIS A 52 32.94 11.79 22.69
N PRO A 53 33.58 11.71 23.89
CA PRO A 53 32.98 11.08 25.07
C PRO A 53 31.59 11.62 25.46
N LYS A 54 31.35 12.92 25.25
CA LYS A 54 30.03 13.53 25.46
C LYS A 54 28.98 13.01 24.49
N ASP A 55 29.33 12.81 23.21
CA ASP A 55 28.43 12.29 22.19
C ASP A 55 28.12 10.82 22.41
N ALA A 56 29.12 10.06 22.84
CA ALA A 56 28.94 8.68 23.27
C ALA A 56 27.96 8.57 24.45
N GLN A 57 27.99 9.52 25.38
CA GLN A 57 27.02 9.56 26.48
C GLN A 57 25.60 9.84 25.96
N VAL A 58 25.43 10.80 25.05
CA VAL A 58 24.12 11.06 24.41
C VAL A 58 23.57 9.79 23.73
N LEU A 59 24.42 9.04 23.03
CA LEU A 59 24.03 7.77 22.40
C LEU A 59 23.66 6.70 23.45
N LYS A 60 24.39 6.59 24.56
CA LYS A 60 24.07 5.67 25.66
C LYS A 60 22.75 6.00 26.33
N ASP A 61 22.48 7.29 26.57
CA ASP A 61 21.21 7.75 27.14
C ASP A 61 20.05 7.41 26.18
N PHE A 62 20.26 7.56 24.87
CA PHE A 62 19.28 7.14 23.87
C PHE A 62 19.04 5.63 23.87
N ILE A 63 20.10 4.82 23.89
CA ILE A 63 20.01 3.36 24.01
C ILE A 63 19.20 2.97 25.24
N GLN A 64 19.48 3.59 26.39
CA GLN A 64 18.75 3.33 27.62
C GLN A 64 17.28 3.73 27.52
N MET A 65 16.97 4.83 26.84
CA MET A 65 15.59 5.25 26.59
C MET A 65 14.84 4.28 25.67
N VAL A 66 15.49 3.69 24.67
CA VAL A 66 14.91 2.61 23.84
C VAL A 66 14.63 1.36 24.70
N LEU A 67 15.60 0.95 25.51
CA LEU A 67 15.51 -0.24 26.35
C LEU A 67 14.50 -0.10 27.51
N SER A 68 14.32 1.10 28.06
CA SER A 68 13.34 1.36 29.13
C SER A 68 11.99 1.90 28.62
N GLY A 69 11.91 2.34 27.36
CA GLY A 69 10.74 2.96 26.77
C GLY A 69 9.57 2.01 26.52
N MET A 70 8.40 2.60 26.27
CA MET A 70 7.18 1.86 25.93
C MET A 70 7.31 1.13 24.58
N CYS A 71 6.62 0.01 24.46
CA CYS A 71 6.48 -0.71 23.19
C CYS A 71 5.16 -0.38 22.52
N ASN A 72 5.05 -0.75 21.23
CA ASN A 72 3.81 -0.64 20.44
C ASN A 72 3.23 0.79 20.39
N SER A 73 4.10 1.80 20.54
CA SER A 73 3.76 3.21 20.47
C SER A 73 4.86 3.95 19.72
N ALA A 74 4.48 5.01 19.00
CA ALA A 74 5.45 5.94 18.46
C ALA A 74 6.00 6.79 19.61
N ILE A 75 7.32 6.83 19.73
CA ILE A 75 8.04 7.64 20.72
C ILE A 75 8.66 8.80 19.97
N LEU A 76 8.36 10.02 20.43
CA LEU A 76 9.04 11.22 19.95
C LEU A 76 10.52 11.11 20.29
N ARG A 77 11.37 11.28 19.29
CA ARG A 77 12.81 11.25 19.52
C ARG A 77 13.20 12.51 20.32
N PRO A 78 14.06 12.39 21.35
CA PRO A 78 14.58 13.55 22.07
C PRO A 78 15.46 14.39 21.14
N GLN A 79 15.54 15.70 21.38
CA GLN A 79 16.46 16.54 20.64
C GLN A 79 17.90 16.27 21.09
N PHE A 80 18.65 15.51 20.27
CA PHE A 80 20.07 15.31 20.50
C PHE A 80 20.86 16.61 20.31
N THR A 81 21.73 16.92 21.27
CA THR A 81 22.74 17.97 21.15
C THR A 81 24.10 17.31 21.17
N PHE A 82 24.66 17.07 19.99
CA PHE A 82 25.99 16.49 19.85
C PHE A 82 27.06 17.59 19.83
N PHE A 83 28.17 17.35 20.52
CA PHE A 83 29.37 18.15 20.52
C PHE A 83 30.06 18.13 19.15
N ASP A 84 30.18 16.97 18.50
CA ASP A 84 30.79 16.81 17.18
C ASP A 84 29.97 15.84 16.31
N TYR A 85 28.83 16.33 15.80
CA TYR A 85 27.97 15.55 14.91
C TYR A 85 28.68 15.13 13.61
N THR A 86 29.61 15.96 13.11
CA THR A 86 30.39 15.66 11.90
C THR A 86 31.26 14.41 12.10
N ALA A 87 31.82 14.20 13.29
CA ALA A 87 32.55 12.98 13.62
C ALA A 87 31.62 11.75 13.61
N ILE A 88 30.38 11.88 14.10
CA ILE A 88 29.37 10.82 14.03
C ILE A 88 29.05 10.48 12.57
N GLU A 89 28.77 11.48 11.74
CA GLU A 89 28.48 11.28 10.32
C GLU A 89 29.64 10.57 9.60
N ARG A 90 30.88 11.00 9.85
CA ARG A 90 32.09 10.40 9.27
C ARG A 90 32.24 8.94 9.72
N GLU A 91 32.10 8.68 11.01
CA GLU A 91 32.25 7.33 11.57
C GLU A 91 31.23 6.36 10.96
N VAL A 92 29.96 6.77 10.88
CA VAL A 92 28.90 5.94 10.30
C VAL A 92 29.07 5.77 8.79
N SER A 93 29.47 6.83 8.06
CA SER A 93 29.55 6.79 6.59
C SER A 93 30.78 6.07 6.07
N ASN A 94 31.90 6.13 6.79
CA ASN A 94 33.18 5.59 6.32
C ASN A 94 33.48 4.20 6.86
N ASN A 95 32.61 3.64 7.71
CA ASN A 95 32.85 2.35 8.32
C ASN A 95 31.78 1.32 7.95
N SER A 96 32.21 0.27 7.24
CA SER A 96 31.34 -0.83 6.82
C SER A 96 30.91 -1.77 7.96
N ILE A 97 31.33 -1.51 9.21
CA ILE A 97 30.86 -2.26 10.37
C ILE A 97 29.37 -2.03 10.63
N PHE A 98 28.85 -0.86 10.25
CA PHE A 98 27.44 -0.52 10.42
C PHE A 98 26.65 -1.01 9.21
N ASP A 99 25.60 -1.77 9.46
CA ASP A 99 24.69 -2.25 8.41
C ASP A 99 23.33 -1.52 8.43
N SER A 100 23.11 -0.68 9.43
CA SER A 100 21.91 0.11 9.64
C SER A 100 22.08 1.58 9.26
N CYS A 101 20.98 2.23 8.86
CA CYS A 101 20.97 3.66 8.55
C CYS A 101 20.83 4.50 9.84
N ILE A 102 21.89 4.55 10.65
CA ILE A 102 21.92 5.24 11.96
C ILE A 102 21.60 6.73 11.83
N LEU A 103 22.20 7.42 10.85
CA LEU A 103 21.97 8.86 10.65
C LEU A 103 20.49 9.16 10.33
N GLY A 104 19.80 8.23 9.65
CA GLY A 104 18.37 8.35 9.40
C GLY A 104 17.55 8.30 10.69
N LEU A 105 17.90 7.41 11.63
CA LEU A 105 17.25 7.35 12.96
C LEU A 105 17.55 8.61 13.78
N LEU A 106 18.81 9.09 13.79
CA LEU A 106 19.18 10.29 14.53
C LEU A 106 18.47 11.55 14.01
N GLY A 107 18.15 11.59 12.71
CA GLY A 107 17.40 12.66 12.07
C GLY A 107 15.87 12.46 12.05
N ALA A 108 15.34 11.33 12.54
CA ALA A 108 13.91 11.05 12.51
C ALA A 108 13.14 11.82 13.59
N ASP A 109 11.85 12.09 13.35
CA ASP A 109 10.98 12.75 14.34
C ASP A 109 10.52 11.78 15.43
N CYS A 110 10.31 10.52 15.06
CA CYS A 110 9.85 9.47 15.95
C CYS A 110 10.43 8.10 15.60
N TYR A 111 10.42 7.22 16.58
CA TYR A 111 10.78 5.82 16.43
C TYR A 111 9.78 4.94 17.21
N ALA A 112 9.80 3.65 16.96
CA ALA A 112 8.98 2.67 17.66
C ALA A 112 9.69 1.32 17.74
N VAL A 113 9.35 0.56 18.77
CA VAL A 113 9.83 -0.82 18.99
C VAL A 113 8.60 -1.67 19.30
N THR A 114 8.54 -2.89 18.76
CA THR A 114 7.45 -3.80 19.11
C THR A 114 7.72 -4.50 20.43
N GLU A 115 6.65 -4.84 21.14
CA GLU A 115 6.74 -5.64 22.36
C GLU A 115 7.38 -7.00 22.07
N HIS A 116 6.95 -7.65 20.99
CA HIS A 116 7.50 -8.93 20.57
C HIS A 116 9.03 -8.88 20.38
N ASP A 117 9.54 -7.95 19.57
CA ASP A 117 10.98 -7.86 19.28
C ASP A 117 11.79 -7.56 20.55
N LYS A 118 11.28 -6.67 21.40
CA LYS A 118 11.92 -6.32 22.67
C LYS A 118 11.97 -7.50 23.64
N GLU A 119 10.87 -8.25 23.78
CA GLU A 119 10.84 -9.45 24.60
C GLU A 119 11.79 -10.53 24.08
N GLN A 120 11.85 -10.76 22.76
CA GLN A 120 12.78 -11.73 22.20
C GLN A 120 14.23 -11.33 22.48
N TYR A 121 14.56 -10.04 22.37
CA TYR A 121 15.88 -9.52 22.65
C TYR A 121 16.26 -9.63 24.14
N LEU A 122 15.40 -9.14 25.05
CA LEU A 122 15.67 -9.16 26.49
C LEU A 122 15.78 -10.58 27.06
N ASN A 123 15.07 -11.54 26.48
CA ASN A 123 15.15 -12.95 26.86
C ASN A 123 16.29 -13.72 26.16
N GLY A 124 17.15 -13.03 25.39
CA GLY A 124 18.29 -13.63 24.69
C GLY A 124 17.92 -14.55 23.52
N LYS A 125 16.67 -14.52 23.05
CA LYS A 125 16.19 -15.32 21.90
C LYS A 125 16.49 -14.65 20.56
N ALA A 126 16.43 -13.33 20.50
CA ALA A 126 16.89 -12.55 19.36
C ALA A 126 18.30 -12.01 19.61
N LYS A 127 19.14 -12.03 18.57
CA LYS A 127 20.52 -11.50 18.64
C LYS A 127 20.56 -9.97 18.74
N ASP A 128 19.49 -9.30 18.35
CA ASP A 128 19.43 -7.84 18.27
C ASP A 128 17.98 -7.35 18.40
N LEU A 129 17.85 -6.05 18.69
CA LEU A 129 16.58 -5.35 18.75
C LEU A 129 16.47 -4.39 17.56
N GLN A 130 15.37 -4.49 16.82
CA GLN A 130 15.06 -3.57 15.72
C GLN A 130 14.36 -2.32 16.24
N ILE A 131 14.94 -1.16 15.93
CA ILE A 131 14.36 0.16 16.22
C ILE A 131 13.83 0.70 14.90
N HIS A 132 12.51 0.77 14.76
CA HIS A 132 11.87 1.25 13.55
C HIS A 132 11.65 2.76 13.62
N TYR A 133 11.86 3.46 12.52
CA TYR A 133 11.60 4.89 12.43
C TYR A 133 11.02 5.25 11.08
N LEU A 134 10.34 6.38 11.03
CA LEU A 134 9.78 6.90 9.80
C LEU A 134 10.69 7.99 9.23
N SER A 135 11.16 7.78 8.01
CA SER A 135 11.86 8.79 7.22
C SER A 135 10.84 9.71 6.55
N ASN A 136 10.49 10.80 7.21
CA ASN A 136 9.50 11.75 6.72
C ASN A 136 10.06 12.69 5.65
N ARG A 137 9.67 12.50 4.39
CA ARG A 137 10.09 13.36 3.27
C ARG A 137 9.03 14.42 2.89
N ILE A 138 7.91 14.47 3.60
CA ILE A 138 6.79 15.40 3.32
C ILE A 138 7.16 16.83 3.67
N GLY A 139 7.92 17.08 4.75
CA GLY A 139 8.39 18.42 5.09
C GLY A 139 9.20 19.08 3.95
N THR A 140 9.85 18.27 3.09
CA THR A 140 10.50 18.78 1.88
C THR A 140 9.48 19.21 0.81
N LEU A 141 8.33 18.54 0.71
CA LEU A 141 7.22 18.91 -0.18
C LEU A 141 6.50 20.17 0.31
N GLN A 142 6.18 20.27 1.61
CA GLN A 142 5.59 21.48 2.19
C GLN A 142 6.55 22.69 2.08
N GLY A 143 7.87 22.45 2.22
CA GLY A 143 8.89 23.46 1.92
C GLY A 143 8.93 23.90 0.45
N LEU A 144 8.48 23.05 -0.47
CA LEU A 144 8.34 23.34 -1.90
C LEU A 144 6.99 23.99 -2.26
N GLU A 145 5.92 23.79 -1.48
CA GLU A 145 4.64 24.53 -1.60
C GLU A 145 4.86 26.03 -1.43
N ARG A 146 5.80 26.45 -0.56
CA ARG A 146 6.25 27.85 -0.42
C ARG A 146 6.79 28.45 -1.73
N LYS A 147 7.10 27.62 -2.73
CA LYS A 147 7.53 28.02 -4.08
C LYS A 147 6.42 27.92 -5.14
N LYS A 148 5.14 27.80 -4.74
CA LYS A 148 3.96 27.67 -5.63
C LYS A 148 4.07 26.53 -6.65
N LYS A 149 4.62 25.39 -6.24
CA LYS A 149 4.68 24.18 -7.09
C LYS A 149 3.36 23.43 -7.04
N ARG A 150 2.96 22.84 -8.17
CA ARG A 150 1.78 21.97 -8.28
C ARG A 150 2.20 20.51 -8.27
N PHE A 151 1.56 19.71 -7.42
CA PHE A 151 1.75 18.26 -7.36
C PHE A 151 0.44 17.59 -7.75
N ILE A 152 0.52 16.64 -8.68
CA ILE A 152 -0.62 15.84 -9.12
C ILE A 152 -0.27 14.39 -8.86
N VAL A 153 -1.10 13.68 -8.10
CA VAL A 153 -0.96 12.24 -7.85
C VAL A 153 -2.07 11.53 -8.61
N MET A 154 -1.69 10.70 -9.57
CA MET A 154 -2.59 9.83 -10.31
C MET A 154 -2.42 8.42 -9.75
N SER A 155 -3.35 7.97 -8.91
CA SER A 155 -3.23 6.69 -8.21
C SER A 155 -4.58 5.98 -8.14
N ALA A 156 -4.57 4.67 -8.39
CA ALA A 156 -5.72 3.79 -8.21
C ALA A 156 -5.97 3.44 -6.73
N THR A 157 -5.03 3.75 -5.85
CA THR A 157 -5.06 3.35 -4.43
C THR A 157 -5.10 4.54 -3.48
N ALA A 158 -5.04 5.78 -3.99
CA ALA A 158 -5.00 6.98 -3.15
C ALA A 158 -6.21 7.04 -2.22
N ASN A 159 -5.94 7.38 -0.96
CA ASN A 159 -6.95 7.46 0.08
C ASN A 159 -7.10 8.91 0.55
N GLU A 160 -8.30 9.47 0.38
CA GLU A 160 -8.56 10.87 0.73
C GLU A 160 -8.23 11.16 2.20
N PHE A 161 -8.65 10.31 3.14
CA PHE A 161 -8.41 10.54 4.57
C PHE A 161 -6.91 10.70 4.87
N ILE A 162 -6.07 9.81 4.32
CA ILE A 162 -4.61 9.89 4.52
C ILE A 162 -4.04 11.16 3.90
N TYR A 163 -4.34 11.44 2.63
CA TYR A 163 -3.82 12.63 1.96
C TYR A 163 -4.32 13.92 2.61
N ARG A 164 -5.58 13.96 3.08
CA ARG A 164 -6.19 15.08 3.79
C ARG A 164 -5.48 15.36 5.10
N LYS A 165 -5.11 14.32 5.86
CA LYS A 165 -4.29 14.47 7.08
C LYS A 165 -2.89 15.03 6.80
N LEU A 166 -2.32 14.74 5.63
CA LEU A 166 -0.96 15.18 5.27
C LEU A 166 -0.88 16.61 4.71
N PHE A 167 -1.86 17.00 3.91
CA PHE A 167 -1.83 18.25 3.14
C PHE A 167 -2.95 19.23 3.55
N GLY A 168 -3.91 18.80 4.38
CA GLY A 168 -4.98 19.65 4.87
C GLY A 168 -5.79 20.28 3.73
N ASP A 169 -5.98 21.59 3.82
CA ASP A 169 -6.83 22.36 2.90
C ASP A 169 -6.19 22.57 1.52
N THR A 170 -4.88 22.33 1.35
CA THR A 170 -4.23 22.48 0.03
C THR A 170 -4.55 21.32 -0.91
N LEU A 171 -5.06 20.20 -0.37
CA LEU A 171 -5.42 19.03 -1.16
C LEU A 171 -6.72 19.27 -1.94
N VAL A 172 -6.64 19.07 -3.25
CA VAL A 172 -7.81 18.85 -4.10
C VAL A 172 -7.87 17.37 -4.44
N PHE A 173 -8.92 16.67 -3.99
CA PHE A 173 -9.09 15.25 -4.22
C PHE A 173 -10.21 15.02 -5.23
N HIS A 174 -9.93 14.24 -6.27
CA HIS A 174 -10.90 13.86 -7.29
C HIS A 174 -11.04 12.34 -7.25
N ASP A 175 -12.20 11.87 -6.78
CA ASP A 175 -12.51 10.44 -6.81
C ASP A 175 -13.08 10.06 -8.18
N LEU A 176 -12.35 9.20 -8.89
CA LEU A 176 -12.74 8.61 -10.18
C LEU A 176 -12.96 7.10 -10.03
N SER A 177 -13.28 6.62 -8.83
CA SER A 177 -13.59 5.21 -8.56
C SER A 177 -14.88 4.75 -9.26
N ASP A 178 -15.19 3.46 -9.11
CA ASP A 178 -16.41 2.84 -9.65
C ASP A 178 -16.50 2.87 -11.18
N VAL A 179 -15.34 2.82 -11.83
CA VAL A 179 -15.22 2.59 -13.28
C VAL A 179 -15.55 1.13 -13.61
N GLN A 180 -16.39 0.93 -14.62
CA GLN A 180 -16.75 -0.39 -15.13
C GLN A 180 -15.52 -1.11 -15.72
N LEU A 181 -15.36 -2.39 -15.39
CA LEU A 181 -14.30 -3.23 -15.93
C LEU A 181 -14.72 -3.81 -17.30
N LYS A 182 -13.76 -3.89 -18.23
CA LYS A 182 -13.91 -4.66 -19.47
C LYS A 182 -13.76 -6.16 -19.23
N GLY A 183 -12.82 -6.54 -18.36
CA GLY A 183 -12.65 -7.90 -17.89
C GLY A 183 -13.50 -8.22 -16.66
N LEU A 184 -13.26 -9.38 -16.04
CA LEU A 184 -13.97 -9.84 -14.87
C LEU A 184 -13.04 -9.97 -13.66
N LEU A 185 -13.40 -9.34 -12.55
CA LEU A 185 -12.80 -9.61 -11.25
C LEU A 185 -13.80 -10.41 -10.42
N ARG A 186 -13.49 -11.68 -10.14
CA ARG A 186 -14.27 -12.51 -9.23
C ARG A 186 -13.52 -12.63 -7.91
N GLN A 187 -14.21 -12.51 -6.79
CA GLN A 187 -13.59 -12.60 -5.47
C GLN A 187 -14.23 -13.68 -4.58
N HIS A 188 -13.35 -14.50 -4.01
CA HIS A 188 -13.67 -15.56 -3.06
C HIS A 188 -13.29 -15.10 -1.65
N THR A 189 -14.30 -14.91 -0.80
CA THR A 189 -14.18 -14.26 0.52
C THR A 189 -14.28 -15.23 1.70
N GLU A 190 -14.37 -16.53 1.42
CA GLU A 190 -14.57 -17.57 2.44
C GLU A 190 -13.41 -17.66 3.44
N PHE A 191 -12.17 -17.52 2.96
CA PHE A 191 -10.97 -17.58 3.80
C PHE A 191 -10.17 -16.30 3.69
N SER A 192 -9.45 -15.95 4.76
CA SER A 192 -8.58 -14.78 4.72
C SER A 192 -7.38 -14.97 3.79
N PHE A 193 -6.83 -16.17 3.70
CA PHE A 193 -5.55 -16.41 3.02
C PHE A 193 -4.45 -15.43 3.48
N SER A 194 -4.50 -14.94 4.72
CA SER A 194 -3.35 -14.27 5.34
C SER A 194 -2.14 -15.23 5.39
N ARG A 195 -0.92 -14.71 5.59
CA ARG A 195 0.28 -15.56 5.77
C ARG A 195 0.05 -16.67 6.80
N TYR A 196 -0.48 -16.31 7.97
CA TYR A 196 -0.83 -17.27 9.02
C TYR A 196 -1.92 -18.25 8.57
N SER A 197 -2.95 -17.76 7.88
CA SER A 197 -4.02 -18.63 7.35
C SER A 197 -3.54 -19.59 6.26
N LEU A 198 -2.51 -19.25 5.49
CA LEU A 198 -1.90 -20.12 4.48
C LEU A 198 -0.97 -21.16 5.12
N ALA A 199 -0.29 -20.80 6.21
CA ALA A 199 0.59 -21.70 6.95
C ALA A 199 -0.14 -22.73 7.84
N THR A 200 -1.44 -22.53 8.10
CA THR A 200 -2.27 -23.45 8.88
C THR A 200 -2.98 -24.46 7.98
N ASP A 201 -3.40 -25.61 8.51
CA ASP A 201 -4.10 -26.64 7.73
C ASP A 201 -5.59 -26.68 8.05
N SER A 202 -6.42 -26.76 7.01
CA SER A 202 -7.82 -27.18 7.11
C SER A 202 -8.25 -27.88 5.82
N ASP A 203 -9.03 -28.96 5.92
CA ASP A 203 -9.38 -29.79 4.75
C ASP A 203 -10.07 -28.99 3.64
N ARG A 204 -10.99 -28.10 4.02
CA ARG A 204 -11.69 -27.23 3.06
C ARG A 204 -10.74 -26.25 2.36
N LYS A 205 -9.71 -25.76 3.03
CA LYS A 205 -8.72 -24.86 2.41
C LYS A 205 -7.77 -25.65 1.49
N LYS A 206 -7.38 -26.86 1.88
CA LYS A 206 -6.57 -27.75 1.03
C LYS A 206 -7.25 -28.00 -0.31
N GLN A 207 -8.54 -28.31 -0.28
CA GLN A 207 -9.34 -28.45 -1.50
C GLN A 207 -9.29 -27.21 -2.39
N VAL A 208 -9.45 -26.01 -1.83
CA VAL A 208 -9.35 -24.76 -2.61
C VAL A 208 -7.95 -24.55 -3.20
N LEU A 209 -6.90 -24.88 -2.46
CA LEU A 209 -5.52 -24.79 -2.97
C LEU A 209 -5.25 -25.82 -4.07
N ASP A 210 -5.81 -27.02 -3.96
CA ASP A 210 -5.72 -28.06 -4.98
C ASP A 210 -6.45 -27.62 -6.26
N ASP A 211 -7.67 -27.07 -6.14
CA ASP A 211 -8.43 -26.52 -7.27
C ASP A 211 -7.65 -25.41 -7.99
N ILE A 212 -7.00 -24.51 -7.24
CA ILE A 212 -6.13 -23.46 -7.79
C ILE A 212 -4.95 -24.07 -8.55
N ASN A 213 -4.34 -25.13 -8.01
CA ASN A 213 -3.22 -25.82 -8.63
C ASN A 213 -3.60 -26.59 -9.89
N GLU A 214 -4.82 -27.13 -9.94
CA GLU A 214 -5.37 -27.84 -11.10
C GLU A 214 -5.81 -26.89 -12.21
N SER A 215 -6.11 -25.62 -11.88
CA SER A 215 -6.53 -24.63 -12.87
C SER A 215 -5.45 -24.28 -13.90
N GLY A 216 -4.17 -24.51 -13.59
CA GLY A 216 -3.03 -24.20 -14.46
C GLY A 216 -2.82 -22.69 -14.73
N LYS A 217 -3.49 -21.80 -13.98
CA LYS A 217 -3.40 -20.34 -14.16
C LYS A 217 -2.25 -19.77 -13.34
N ASN A 218 -1.65 -18.69 -13.84
CA ASN A 218 -0.60 -17.95 -13.14
C ASN A 218 -1.10 -17.40 -11.79
N VAL A 219 -0.31 -17.61 -10.73
CA VAL A 219 -0.67 -17.25 -9.35
C VAL A 219 0.25 -16.16 -8.79
N ILE A 220 -0.34 -15.09 -8.27
CA ILE A 220 0.34 -14.08 -7.44
C ILE A 220 -0.03 -14.34 -5.97
N THR A 221 0.99 -14.49 -5.11
CA THR A 221 0.82 -14.69 -3.66
C THR A 221 2.00 -14.07 -2.87
N PHE A 222 2.21 -14.45 -1.62
CA PHE A 222 3.39 -14.06 -0.82
C PHE A 222 4.66 -14.79 -1.27
N ALA A 223 5.81 -14.12 -1.21
CA ALA A 223 7.11 -14.71 -1.57
C ALA A 223 7.38 -16.05 -0.89
N GLU A 224 7.17 -16.12 0.43
CA GLU A 224 7.41 -17.32 1.23
C GLU A 224 6.42 -18.46 0.94
N HIS A 225 5.25 -18.17 0.36
CA HIS A 225 4.17 -19.14 0.11
C HIS A 225 4.08 -19.56 -1.37
N LYS A 226 5.02 -19.15 -2.23
CA LYS A 226 5.03 -19.55 -3.64
C LYS A 226 5.06 -21.07 -3.83
N HIS A 227 5.76 -21.77 -2.95
CA HIS A 227 5.85 -23.24 -2.96
C HIS A 227 4.50 -23.97 -2.82
N LEU A 228 3.44 -23.28 -2.37
CA LEU A 228 2.09 -23.85 -2.28
C LEU A 228 1.39 -23.92 -3.65
N PHE A 229 1.87 -23.19 -4.65
CA PHE A 229 1.22 -23.07 -5.95
C PHE A 229 2.16 -23.47 -7.08
N LYS A 230 1.73 -24.44 -7.92
CA LYS A 230 2.49 -24.93 -9.07
C LYS A 230 2.89 -23.79 -9.99
N GLN A 231 1.95 -22.88 -10.28
CA GLN A 231 2.13 -21.77 -11.22
C GLN A 231 2.33 -20.43 -10.52
N ALA A 232 2.94 -20.44 -9.32
CA ALA A 232 3.35 -19.20 -8.66
C ALA A 232 4.35 -18.43 -9.55
N LEU A 233 4.08 -17.15 -9.78
CA LEU A 233 4.99 -16.30 -10.54
C LEU A 233 6.29 -16.09 -9.76
N GLU A 234 7.45 -16.30 -10.38
CA GLU A 234 8.75 -16.24 -9.70
C GLU A 234 9.16 -14.81 -9.33
N GLU A 235 8.91 -13.84 -10.22
CA GLU A 235 9.32 -12.45 -9.99
C GLU A 235 8.27 -11.65 -9.20
N MET A 236 6.98 -11.99 -9.34
CA MET A 236 5.88 -11.23 -8.74
C MET A 236 5.38 -11.84 -7.44
N HIS A 237 5.12 -10.99 -6.46
CA HIS A 237 4.52 -11.36 -5.18
C HIS A 237 4.02 -10.11 -4.45
N PHE A 238 3.17 -10.25 -3.43
CA PHE A 238 2.78 -9.09 -2.61
C PHE A 238 4.01 -8.34 -2.07
N GLY A 239 4.09 -7.04 -2.36
CA GLY A 239 5.25 -6.20 -2.08
C GLY A 239 6.22 -6.01 -3.26
N ASN A 240 6.07 -6.80 -4.32
CA ASN A 240 6.83 -6.70 -5.57
C ASN A 240 5.92 -7.00 -6.80
N VAL A 241 4.94 -6.13 -7.02
CA VAL A 241 4.00 -6.19 -8.18
C VAL A 241 4.04 -4.94 -9.06
N MET A 242 4.79 -3.92 -8.65
CA MET A 242 4.91 -2.67 -9.40
C MET A 242 5.89 -2.81 -10.57
N GLY A 243 5.63 -2.09 -11.66
CA GLY A 243 6.55 -2.00 -12.81
C GLY A 243 6.46 -3.13 -13.83
N TYR A 244 5.60 -4.13 -13.60
CA TYR A 244 5.47 -5.28 -14.51
C TYR A 244 4.28 -5.16 -15.47
N ASP A 245 4.55 -5.41 -16.77
CA ASP A 245 3.57 -5.36 -17.87
C ASP A 245 3.18 -6.75 -18.41
N SER A 246 3.96 -7.77 -18.11
CA SER A 246 3.99 -9.06 -18.82
C SER A 246 2.72 -9.90 -18.75
N TYR A 247 1.78 -9.56 -17.84
CA TYR A 247 0.52 -10.27 -17.64
C TYR A 247 -0.72 -9.47 -18.06
N LYS A 248 -0.52 -8.38 -18.79
CA LYS A 248 -1.59 -7.61 -19.40
C LYS A 248 -2.51 -8.53 -20.24
N GLY A 249 -3.80 -8.51 -19.93
CA GLY A 249 -4.81 -9.26 -20.68
C GLY A 249 -4.76 -10.77 -20.48
N GLN A 250 -4.01 -11.25 -19.49
CA GLN A 250 -3.99 -12.67 -19.13
C GLN A 250 -4.86 -12.93 -17.91
N ASP A 251 -5.45 -14.12 -17.87
CA ASP A 251 -6.13 -14.64 -16.69
C ASP A 251 -5.14 -14.87 -15.55
N LEU A 252 -5.49 -14.42 -14.35
CA LEU A 252 -4.65 -14.54 -13.16
C LEU A 252 -5.45 -15.06 -11.97
N ILE A 253 -4.74 -15.71 -11.06
CA ILE A 253 -5.23 -15.98 -9.70
C ILE A 253 -4.39 -15.14 -8.73
N VAL A 254 -5.05 -14.42 -7.83
CA VAL A 254 -4.39 -13.70 -6.75
C VAL A 254 -4.82 -14.34 -5.43
N VAL A 255 -3.87 -14.84 -4.64
CA VAL A 255 -4.16 -15.52 -3.38
C VAL A 255 -3.48 -14.82 -2.21
N GLY A 256 -4.28 -14.14 -1.40
CA GLY A 256 -3.88 -13.70 -0.07
C GLY A 256 -4.52 -12.41 0.40
N THR A 257 -4.46 -12.16 1.72
CA THR A 257 -4.81 -10.86 2.32
C THR A 257 -3.54 -10.23 2.88
N PRO A 258 -2.96 -9.21 2.21
CA PRO A 258 -1.63 -8.70 2.52
C PRO A 258 -1.61 -7.77 3.73
N HIS A 259 -1.87 -8.31 4.91
CA HIS A 259 -1.61 -7.62 6.17
C HIS A 259 -0.13 -7.21 6.25
N ILE A 260 0.11 -5.99 6.71
CA ILE A 260 1.45 -5.47 6.97
C ILE A 260 1.76 -5.42 8.46
N HIS A 261 3.04 -5.24 8.78
CA HIS A 261 3.54 -5.24 10.14
C HIS A 261 2.93 -4.12 10.99
N PRO A 262 2.54 -4.35 12.27
CA PRO A 262 1.87 -3.36 13.11
C PRO A 262 2.64 -2.04 13.28
N ILE A 263 3.97 -2.12 13.25
CA ILE A 263 4.85 -0.94 13.33
C ILE A 263 4.52 0.11 12.28
N THR A 264 4.00 -0.31 11.12
CA THR A 264 3.62 0.61 10.06
C THR A 264 2.44 1.47 10.48
N TYR A 265 1.41 0.89 11.09
CA TYR A 265 0.26 1.66 11.54
C TYR A 265 0.63 2.59 12.70
N ILE A 266 1.51 2.14 13.60
CA ILE A 266 2.02 2.95 14.72
C ILE A 266 2.71 4.22 14.21
N LEU A 267 3.68 4.06 13.29
CA LEU A 267 4.46 5.17 12.78
C LEU A 267 3.65 6.09 11.84
N TYR A 268 2.77 5.53 11.00
CA TYR A 268 1.88 6.34 10.16
C TYR A 268 0.87 7.12 11.00
N ALA A 269 0.29 6.53 12.04
CA ALA A 269 -0.63 7.22 12.93
C ALA A 269 -0.01 8.48 13.54
N GLN A 270 1.24 8.37 14.00
CA GLN A 270 1.99 9.50 14.55
C GLN A 270 2.16 10.65 13.54
N VAL A 271 2.57 10.34 12.31
CA VAL A 271 2.82 11.36 11.28
C VAL A 271 1.53 12.00 10.78
N LEU A 272 0.43 11.26 10.79
CA LEU A 272 -0.90 11.76 10.43
C LEU A 272 -1.61 12.49 11.58
N GLY A 273 -0.96 12.64 12.74
CA GLY A 273 -1.58 13.27 13.90
C GLY A 273 -2.82 12.52 14.41
N ILE A 274 -2.84 11.20 14.25
CA ILE A 274 -3.87 10.32 14.81
C ILE A 274 -3.50 10.05 16.26
N HIS A 275 -4.39 10.37 17.18
CA HIS A 275 -4.19 10.06 18.60
C HIS A 275 -4.26 8.55 18.81
N THR A 276 -3.22 8.01 19.45
CA THR A 276 -3.11 6.57 19.71
C THR A 276 -2.63 6.31 21.12
N GLN A 277 -3.05 5.18 21.67
CA GLN A 277 -2.56 4.58 22.90
C GLN A 277 -2.15 3.13 22.60
N PRO A 278 -1.25 2.51 23.40
CA PRO A 278 -0.80 1.14 23.15
C PRO A 278 -1.95 0.11 22.99
N SER A 279 -3.04 0.29 23.73
CA SER A 279 -4.24 -0.58 23.64
C SER A 279 -4.97 -0.51 22.30
N ASP A 280 -4.80 0.57 21.53
CA ASP A 280 -5.50 0.76 20.25
C ASP A 280 -4.99 -0.19 19.16
N PHE A 281 -3.78 -0.74 19.34
CA PHE A 281 -3.15 -1.69 18.42
C PHE A 281 -3.51 -3.16 18.71
N ALA A 282 -4.48 -3.41 19.59
CA ALA A 282 -5.07 -4.73 19.77
C ALA A 282 -6.15 -5.01 18.70
N MET A 283 -5.91 -6.01 17.84
CA MET A 283 -6.87 -6.42 16.83
C MET A 283 -7.90 -7.41 17.38
N GLN A 284 -9.15 -7.28 16.92
CA GLN A 284 -10.24 -8.23 17.20
C GLN A 284 -11.09 -8.41 15.94
N ASN A 285 -11.81 -9.53 15.84
CA ASN A 285 -12.82 -9.68 14.80
C ASN A 285 -13.97 -8.72 15.08
N ARG A 286 -14.23 -7.82 14.14
CA ARG A 286 -15.26 -6.78 14.26
C ARG A 286 -16.07 -6.71 12.97
N VAL A 287 -17.37 -6.45 13.11
CA VAL A 287 -18.21 -6.06 11.98
C VAL A 287 -17.89 -4.60 11.64
N VAL A 288 -17.52 -4.36 10.40
CA VAL A 288 -17.12 -3.05 9.89
C VAL A 288 -17.89 -2.70 8.63
N GLU A 289 -18.03 -1.41 8.37
CA GLU A 289 -18.55 -0.89 7.11
C GLU A 289 -17.42 -0.13 6.40
N TYR A 290 -17.05 -0.57 5.21
CA TYR A 290 -15.99 0.03 4.42
C TYR A 290 -16.21 -0.22 2.94
N GLY A 291 -16.03 0.81 2.12
CA GLY A 291 -16.09 0.68 0.66
C GLY A 291 -17.44 0.23 0.11
N GLY A 292 -18.55 0.49 0.81
CA GLY A 292 -19.87 0.01 0.43
C GLY A 292 -20.15 -1.45 0.82
N PHE A 293 -19.31 -2.05 1.67
CA PHE A 293 -19.51 -3.39 2.21
C PHE A 293 -19.60 -3.36 3.73
N ARG A 294 -20.37 -4.28 4.30
CA ARG A 294 -20.40 -4.62 5.71
C ARG A 294 -19.89 -6.05 5.87
N PHE A 295 -18.81 -6.23 6.62
CA PHE A 295 -18.16 -7.54 6.76
C PHE A 295 -17.48 -7.69 8.11
N THR A 296 -17.23 -8.93 8.52
CA THR A 296 -16.40 -9.20 9.70
C THR A 296 -14.93 -9.27 9.32
N PHE A 297 -14.08 -8.52 10.00
CA PHE A 297 -12.65 -8.48 9.74
C PHE A 297 -11.83 -8.39 11.02
N LEU A 298 -10.63 -8.98 11.01
CA LEU A 298 -9.66 -8.84 12.11
C LEU A 298 -9.00 -7.46 12.00
N THR A 299 -9.41 -6.53 12.87
CA THR A 299 -9.06 -5.11 12.75
C THR A 299 -9.00 -4.40 14.10
N TYR A 300 -8.50 -3.17 14.06
CA TYR A 300 -8.35 -2.29 15.21
C TYR A 300 -9.69 -1.71 15.65
N ALA A 301 -9.79 -1.35 16.94
CA ALA A 301 -10.96 -0.66 17.48
C ALA A 301 -11.08 0.76 16.89
N SER A 302 -9.97 1.51 16.90
CA SER A 302 -9.86 2.84 16.33
C SER A 302 -10.16 2.84 14.83
N GLU A 303 -11.07 3.72 14.41
CA GLU A 303 -11.47 3.85 13.01
C GLU A 303 -10.33 4.42 12.14
N ASP A 304 -9.60 5.41 12.65
CA ASP A 304 -8.48 6.02 11.94
C ASP A 304 -7.36 4.98 11.66
N ILE A 305 -7.01 4.14 12.64
CA ILE A 305 -6.01 3.08 12.46
C ILE A 305 -6.54 1.99 11.52
N ARG A 306 -7.84 1.69 11.60
CA ARG A 306 -8.51 0.75 10.68
C ARG A 306 -8.47 1.25 9.24
N ILE A 307 -8.66 2.55 8.98
CA ILE A 307 -8.49 3.14 7.64
C ILE A 307 -7.08 2.89 7.13
N LEU A 308 -6.04 3.06 7.96
CA LEU A 308 -4.66 2.74 7.56
C LEU A 308 -4.50 1.26 7.22
N GLN A 309 -5.02 0.37 8.07
CA GLN A 309 -4.99 -1.07 7.82
C GLN A 309 -5.63 -1.43 6.46
N PHE A 310 -6.81 -0.88 6.20
CA PHE A 310 -7.56 -1.15 4.99
C PHE A 310 -6.90 -0.56 3.75
N PHE A 311 -6.34 0.65 3.86
CA PHE A 311 -5.56 1.27 2.79
C PHE A 311 -4.41 0.36 2.33
N PHE A 312 -3.57 -0.12 3.25
CA PHE A 312 -2.41 -0.93 2.88
C PHE A 312 -2.79 -2.32 2.33
N ILE A 313 -3.86 -2.91 2.85
CA ILE A 313 -4.38 -4.18 2.32
C ILE A 313 -4.93 -3.97 0.90
N GLN A 314 -5.79 -2.96 0.72
CA GLN A 314 -6.40 -2.62 -0.55
C GLN A 314 -5.35 -2.26 -1.60
N GLU A 315 -4.30 -1.54 -1.23
CA GLU A 315 -3.20 -1.18 -2.13
C GLU A 315 -2.50 -2.42 -2.70
N GLY A 316 -2.09 -3.35 -1.84
CA GLY A 316 -1.44 -4.59 -2.27
C GLY A 316 -2.34 -5.46 -3.16
N LEU A 317 -3.63 -5.56 -2.82
CA LEU A 317 -4.61 -6.31 -3.61
C LEU A 317 -4.88 -5.65 -4.98
N THR A 318 -5.09 -4.33 -5.00
CA THR A 318 -5.37 -3.57 -6.22
C THR A 318 -4.21 -3.64 -7.20
N GLN A 319 -2.97 -3.54 -6.70
CA GLN A 319 -1.79 -3.66 -7.56
C GLN A 319 -1.62 -5.07 -8.14
N ALA A 320 -1.89 -6.12 -7.35
CA ALA A 320 -1.81 -7.52 -7.79
C ALA A 320 -2.87 -7.84 -8.85
N VAL A 321 -4.15 -7.51 -8.59
CA VAL A 321 -5.24 -7.68 -9.57
C VAL A 321 -5.01 -6.81 -10.81
N GLY A 322 -4.48 -5.60 -10.62
CA GLY A 322 -4.20 -4.65 -11.68
C GLY A 322 -3.19 -5.15 -12.73
N ARG A 323 -2.44 -6.23 -12.45
CA ARG A 323 -1.51 -6.83 -13.42
C ARG A 323 -2.22 -7.34 -14.68
N ALA A 324 -3.48 -7.80 -14.56
CA ALA A 324 -4.28 -8.22 -15.72
C ALA A 324 -4.85 -7.04 -16.53
N ARG A 325 -4.89 -5.82 -15.97
CA ARG A 325 -5.47 -4.60 -16.58
C ARG A 325 -6.92 -4.71 -17.03
N LEU A 326 -7.77 -5.25 -16.14
CA LEU A 326 -9.20 -5.48 -16.35
C LEU A 326 -10.00 -4.25 -16.81
N LEU A 327 -9.51 -3.02 -16.58
CA LEU A 327 -10.14 -1.80 -17.10
C LEU A 327 -10.13 -1.72 -18.63
N ARG A 328 -9.20 -2.39 -19.31
CA ARG A 328 -8.98 -2.26 -20.77
C ARG A 328 -8.90 -3.60 -21.50
N GLU A 329 -8.67 -4.68 -20.77
CA GLU A 329 -8.47 -6.02 -21.31
C GLU A 329 -9.61 -6.95 -20.94
N ASN A 330 -9.96 -7.86 -21.85
CA ASN A 330 -10.93 -8.93 -21.59
C ASN A 330 -10.20 -10.13 -20.97
N ALA A 331 -9.90 -10.02 -19.68
CA ALA A 331 -9.26 -11.06 -18.88
C ALA A 331 -10.10 -11.35 -17.64
N ARG A 332 -9.83 -12.48 -16.98
CA ARG A 332 -10.45 -12.85 -15.71
C ARG A 332 -9.41 -12.95 -14.61
N VAL A 333 -9.67 -12.27 -13.49
CA VAL A 333 -8.91 -12.45 -12.26
C VAL A 333 -9.78 -13.10 -11.20
N ASP A 334 -9.33 -14.23 -10.66
CA ASP A 334 -9.93 -14.88 -9.50
C ASP A 334 -9.11 -14.49 -8.24
N LEU A 335 -9.69 -13.65 -7.38
CA LEU A 335 -9.08 -13.14 -6.16
C LEU A 335 -9.55 -13.94 -4.94
N TYR A 336 -8.62 -14.54 -4.20
CA TYR A 336 -8.86 -15.26 -2.96
C TYR A 336 -8.40 -14.43 -1.76
N SER A 337 -9.34 -13.68 -1.17
CA SER A 337 -9.12 -12.78 -0.03
C SER A 337 -10.45 -12.46 0.67
N ASN A 338 -10.44 -12.35 2.00
CA ASN A 338 -11.60 -11.93 2.77
C ASN A 338 -11.76 -10.39 2.89
N PHE A 339 -10.89 -9.60 2.25
CA PHE A 339 -11.02 -8.15 2.18
C PHE A 339 -11.67 -7.74 0.86
N PRO A 340 -12.93 -7.27 0.84
CA PRO A 340 -13.68 -7.04 -0.39
C PRO A 340 -13.14 -5.86 -1.21
N LEU A 341 -12.98 -6.05 -2.52
CA LEU A 341 -12.70 -4.97 -3.47
C LEU A 341 -14.00 -4.51 -4.17
N ARG A 342 -14.18 -3.19 -4.30
CA ARG A 342 -15.40 -2.57 -4.86
C ARG A 342 -15.80 -3.05 -6.25
N GLN A 343 -14.81 -3.39 -7.08
CA GLN A 343 -14.99 -3.81 -8.47
C GLN A 343 -15.18 -5.33 -8.61
N ALA A 344 -15.06 -6.10 -7.52
CA ALA A 344 -15.15 -7.54 -7.57
C ALA A 344 -16.60 -8.03 -7.51
N CYS A 345 -16.89 -9.06 -8.28
CA CYS A 345 -18.10 -9.88 -8.13
C CYS A 345 -17.83 -10.91 -7.03
N ILE A 346 -18.64 -10.89 -5.97
CA ILE A 346 -18.55 -11.82 -4.84
C ILE A 346 -19.59 -12.94 -5.00
N THR A 347 -20.73 -12.63 -5.62
CA THR A 347 -21.81 -13.59 -5.88
C THR A 347 -21.89 -14.00 -7.35
N GLN A 348 -22.54 -15.14 -7.61
CA GLN A 348 -22.81 -15.60 -8.98
C GLN A 348 -23.76 -14.66 -9.73
N GLU A 349 -24.70 -14.04 -9.03
CA GLU A 349 -25.65 -13.08 -9.60
C GLU A 349 -24.94 -11.80 -10.06
N GLU A 350 -23.97 -11.31 -9.29
CA GLU A 350 -23.11 -10.19 -9.69
C GLU A 350 -22.27 -10.56 -10.92
N GLU A 351 -21.68 -11.76 -10.96
CA GLU A 351 -20.89 -12.25 -12.11
C GLU A 351 -21.75 -12.30 -13.38
N ALA A 352 -22.96 -12.85 -13.30
CA ALA A 352 -23.90 -12.90 -14.42
C ALA A 352 -24.30 -11.51 -14.92
N THR A 353 -24.60 -10.59 -13.99
CA THR A 353 -24.98 -9.20 -14.34
C THR A 353 -23.87 -8.48 -15.09
N VAL A 354 -22.61 -8.63 -14.66
CA VAL A 354 -21.46 -8.01 -15.34
C VAL A 354 -21.25 -8.59 -16.73
N GLN A 355 -21.39 -9.90 -16.90
CA GLN A 355 -21.26 -10.57 -18.20
C GLN A 355 -22.35 -10.13 -19.19
N GLU A 356 -23.59 -9.97 -18.74
CA GLU A 356 -24.70 -9.46 -19.56
C GLU A 356 -24.45 -8.00 -20.00
N GLN A 357 -23.97 -7.15 -19.09
CA GLN A 357 -23.64 -5.76 -19.40
C GLN A 357 -22.50 -5.64 -20.41
N GLN A 358 -21.45 -6.45 -20.29
CA GLN A 358 -20.32 -6.48 -21.22
C GLN A 358 -20.74 -6.96 -22.62
N SER A 359 -21.61 -7.97 -22.68
CA SER A 359 -22.16 -8.48 -23.95
C SER A 359 -23.02 -7.41 -24.66
N SER A 360 -23.84 -6.69 -23.88
CA SER A 360 -24.69 -5.61 -24.39
C SER A 360 -23.86 -4.43 -24.91
N HIS A 361 -22.81 -4.01 -24.19
CA HIS A 361 -21.90 -2.95 -24.63
C HIS A 361 -21.14 -3.31 -25.91
N THR A 362 -20.67 -4.55 -26.03
CA THR A 362 -19.98 -5.03 -27.23
C THR A 362 -20.92 -4.98 -28.44
N GLN A 363 -22.17 -5.44 -28.28
CA GLN A 363 -23.18 -5.39 -29.34
C GLN A 363 -23.50 -3.95 -29.77
N ILE A 364 -23.55 -3.02 -28.81
CA ILE A 364 -23.77 -1.60 -29.07
C ILE A 364 -22.59 -0.98 -29.84
N GLU A 365 -21.35 -1.27 -29.46
CA GLU A 365 -20.16 -0.79 -30.18
C GLU A 365 -20.12 -1.34 -31.61
N GLU A 366 -20.42 -2.63 -31.79
CA GLU A 366 -20.52 -3.26 -33.12
C GLU A 366 -21.64 -2.65 -33.97
N ASP A 367 -22.80 -2.35 -33.39
CA ASP A 367 -23.92 -1.72 -34.10
C ASP A 367 -23.62 -0.26 -34.49
N VAL A 368 -22.87 0.48 -33.65
CA VAL A 368 -22.35 1.82 -33.99
C VAL A 368 -21.34 1.77 -35.12
N LEU A 369 -20.39 0.82 -35.06
CA LEU A 369 -19.40 0.60 -36.12
C LEU A 369 -20.06 0.14 -37.43
N ALA A 370 -21.19 -0.56 -37.35
CA ALA A 370 -22.01 -0.97 -38.48
C ALA A 370 -22.96 0.12 -39.02
N GLY A 371 -22.93 1.34 -38.47
CA GLY A 371 -23.70 2.49 -38.97
C GLY A 371 -25.20 2.44 -38.65
N LYS A 372 -25.62 1.64 -37.66
CA LYS A 372 -27.02 1.62 -37.21
C LYS A 372 -27.29 2.81 -36.27
N LYS A 373 -28.41 3.51 -36.46
CA LYS A 373 -28.82 4.63 -35.59
C LYS A 373 -29.06 4.13 -34.16
N MET A 374 -28.42 4.77 -33.18
CA MET A 374 -28.50 4.40 -31.78
C MET A 374 -29.44 5.31 -30.97
N ARG A 375 -30.23 4.69 -30.08
CA ARG A 375 -31.03 5.31 -29.03
C ARG A 375 -30.26 5.10 -27.73
N ILE A 376 -29.78 6.16 -27.10
CA ILE A 376 -28.97 6.09 -25.87
C ILE A 376 -29.87 5.59 -24.73
N VAL A 377 -29.55 4.43 -24.15
CA VAL A 377 -30.12 3.96 -22.88
C VAL A 377 -29.11 4.28 -21.79
N GLN A 378 -29.55 5.07 -20.82
CA GLN A 378 -28.77 5.45 -19.64
C GLN A 378 -28.72 4.25 -18.69
N CYS A 379 -27.58 3.58 -18.58
CA CYS A 379 -27.37 2.56 -17.56
C CYS A 379 -27.10 3.23 -16.21
N ALA A 380 -27.94 2.93 -15.21
CA ALA A 380 -27.75 3.34 -13.84
C ALA A 380 -26.57 2.57 -13.22
N ASN A 381 -25.49 3.28 -12.88
CA ASN A 381 -24.46 2.73 -12.01
C ASN A 381 -25.05 2.41 -10.63
N LYS A 382 -24.84 1.18 -10.14
CA LYS A 382 -25.15 0.68 -8.77
C LYS A 382 -26.30 1.41 -8.06
N SER A 383 -27.51 1.36 -8.62
CA SER A 383 -28.73 1.52 -7.82
C SER A 383 -29.21 0.13 -7.41
N PHE A 384 -28.80 -0.33 -6.23
CA PHE A 384 -29.25 -1.61 -5.69
C PHE A 384 -30.74 -1.53 -5.33
N VAL A 385 -31.53 -2.44 -5.90
CA VAL A 385 -32.96 -2.59 -5.62
C VAL A 385 -33.11 -3.35 -4.30
N ASN A 386 -33.95 -2.82 -3.40
CA ASN A 386 -34.29 -3.43 -2.12
C ASN A 386 -34.90 -4.82 -2.29
N HIS A 387 -34.25 -5.85 -1.75
CA HIS A 387 -34.95 -6.99 -1.17
C HIS A 387 -34.50 -7.15 0.28
N THR A 388 -35.30 -6.58 1.18
CA THR A 388 -35.17 -6.77 2.62
C THR A 388 -35.60 -8.20 2.96
N VAL A 389 -34.65 -9.06 3.32
CA VAL A 389 -34.93 -10.22 4.16
C VAL A 389 -34.06 -10.05 5.40
N ILE A 390 -34.68 -9.67 6.51
CA ILE A 390 -34.07 -9.66 7.83
C ILE A 390 -34.34 -11.04 8.44
N PRO A 391 -33.35 -11.92 8.64
CA PRO A 391 -33.52 -13.04 9.55
C PRO A 391 -33.37 -12.50 10.97
N GLN A 392 -34.33 -12.84 11.82
CA GLN A 392 -34.29 -12.53 13.25
C GLN A 392 -32.99 -13.02 13.90
N ALA A 393 -32.46 -12.19 14.78
CA ALA A 393 -31.34 -12.53 15.66
C ALA A 393 -31.74 -13.71 16.54
N ASP A 394 -31.14 -14.89 16.31
CA ASP A 394 -30.78 -15.86 17.36
C ASP A 394 -30.13 -17.16 16.85
N THR A 395 -29.85 -17.31 15.55
CA THR A 395 -29.01 -18.42 15.05
C THR A 395 -28.09 -17.94 13.91
N LEU A 396 -26.99 -17.26 14.24
CA LEU A 396 -25.97 -16.83 13.28
C LEU A 396 -24.75 -17.74 13.34
N ASP A 397 -24.70 -18.70 12.42
CA ASP A 397 -23.57 -19.59 12.20
C ASP A 397 -22.35 -18.84 11.60
N ARG A 398 -21.14 -19.30 11.92
CA ARG A 398 -19.82 -18.67 11.71
C ARG A 398 -19.36 -18.60 10.24
N LYS A 399 -20.22 -18.18 9.30
CA LYS A 399 -19.81 -17.90 7.91
C LYS A 399 -19.54 -16.41 7.74
N SER A 400 -18.43 -16.09 7.06
CA SER A 400 -18.02 -14.74 6.69
C SER A 400 -19.05 -14.08 5.76
N GLN A 401 -20.10 -13.48 6.35
CA GLN A 401 -21.10 -12.76 5.58
C GLN A 401 -20.59 -11.34 5.29
N ILE A 402 -20.18 -11.13 4.04
CA ILE A 402 -20.03 -9.80 3.46
C ILE A 402 -21.40 -9.40 2.90
N VAL A 403 -21.90 -8.24 3.30
CA VAL A 403 -23.17 -7.68 2.84
C VAL A 403 -22.88 -6.35 2.16
N THR A 404 -23.42 -6.11 0.97
CA THR A 404 -23.28 -4.82 0.29
C THR A 404 -24.21 -3.78 0.94
N VAL A 405 -23.66 -2.63 1.34
CA VAL A 405 -24.39 -1.54 2.00
C VAL A 405 -24.75 -0.48 0.98
N THR A 406 -26.05 -0.18 0.86
CA THR A 406 -26.55 0.91 0.02
C THR A 406 -26.55 2.21 0.81
N SER A 407 -25.92 3.26 0.26
CA SER A 407 -26.13 4.64 0.72
C SER A 407 -26.61 5.50 -0.45
N LEU A 408 -27.63 6.32 -0.21
CA LEU A 408 -28.17 7.26 -1.19
C LEU A 408 -27.15 8.38 -1.42
N VAL A 409 -26.44 8.34 -2.55
CA VAL A 409 -25.62 9.46 -3.01
C VAL A 409 -26.40 10.23 -4.07
N ASN A 410 -26.71 11.50 -3.80
CA ASN A 410 -27.33 12.40 -4.77
C ASN A 410 -26.31 12.77 -5.85
N TYR A 411 -26.53 12.28 -7.08
CA TYR A 411 -25.75 12.70 -8.24
C TYR A 411 -26.32 14.01 -8.82
N ARG A 412 -25.44 14.99 -9.07
CA ARG A 412 -25.74 16.15 -9.94
C ARG A 412 -25.23 15.85 -11.35
N THR A 413 -26.10 15.98 -12.34
CA THR A 413 -25.76 15.98 -13.76
C THR A 413 -24.96 17.26 -14.08
N ILE A 414 -23.82 17.12 -14.78
CA ILE A 414 -23.12 18.24 -15.41
C ILE A 414 -23.16 18.00 -16.92
N ASP A 415 -23.89 18.85 -17.63
CA ASP A 415 -23.88 18.88 -19.08
C ASP A 415 -22.60 19.58 -19.57
N VAL A 416 -21.80 18.89 -20.39
CA VAL A 416 -20.66 19.51 -21.09
C VAL A 416 -20.98 19.54 -22.59
N PRO A 417 -21.08 20.73 -23.23
CA PRO A 417 -21.34 20.83 -24.66
C PRO A 417 -20.11 20.37 -25.48
N LEU A 418 -20.34 19.41 -26.38
CA LEU A 418 -19.36 18.82 -27.32
C LEU A 418 -19.02 19.73 -28.51
N SER A 419 -18.92 21.04 -28.32
CA SER A 419 -18.46 21.97 -29.34
C SER A 419 -17.08 22.53 -28.95
N GLY A 420 -16.02 22.08 -29.62
CA GLY A 420 -14.69 22.72 -29.54
C GLY A 420 -13.47 21.80 -29.39
N LEU A 421 -13.64 20.48 -29.24
CA LEU A 421 -12.49 19.56 -29.15
C LEU A 421 -11.99 19.19 -30.56
N LYS A 422 -10.92 19.87 -31.00
CA LYS A 422 -10.07 19.37 -32.10
C LYS A 422 -9.23 18.21 -31.57
N THR A 423 -9.48 17.02 -32.09
CA THR A 423 -8.63 15.84 -31.94
C THR A 423 -7.28 16.13 -32.61
N ILE A 424 -6.19 16.16 -31.83
CA ILE A 424 -4.83 16.13 -32.38
C ILE A 424 -4.39 14.67 -32.37
N THR A 425 -4.35 14.06 -33.55
CA THR A 425 -3.79 12.73 -33.76
C THR A 425 -2.25 12.85 -33.77
N PRO A 426 -1.50 12.10 -32.94
CA PRO A 426 -0.05 12.08 -33.06
C PRO A 426 0.35 11.29 -34.31
N VAL A 427 1.03 11.96 -35.25
CA VAL A 427 1.71 11.32 -36.39
C VAL A 427 3.01 10.73 -35.86
N PHE A 428 3.09 9.40 -35.77
CA PHE A 428 4.35 8.70 -35.53
C PHE A 428 5.18 8.69 -36.83
N THR A 429 6.18 9.56 -36.92
CA THR A 429 7.25 9.41 -37.92
C THR A 429 8.38 8.56 -37.33
N THR A 430 8.52 7.33 -37.81
CA THR A 430 9.71 6.49 -37.59
C THR A 430 10.89 7.10 -38.33
N SER A 431 11.88 7.65 -37.61
CA SER A 431 13.18 7.97 -38.21
C SER A 431 14.10 6.77 -38.09
N GLU A 432 14.28 6.04 -39.20
CA GLU A 432 15.36 5.07 -39.38
C GLU A 432 16.72 5.79 -39.27
N ARG A 433 17.50 5.50 -38.22
CA ARG A 433 18.94 5.83 -38.21
C ARG A 433 19.69 4.75 -38.99
N LYS A 434 19.96 5.03 -40.27
CA LYS A 434 20.98 4.33 -41.06
C LYS A 434 22.36 4.66 -40.50
N THR A 435 22.99 3.71 -39.83
CA THR A 435 24.42 3.71 -39.54
C THR A 435 25.20 3.45 -40.84
N LYS A 436 25.85 4.48 -41.38
CA LYS A 436 26.89 4.31 -42.41
C LYS A 436 28.21 4.02 -41.70
N HIS A 437 28.74 2.81 -41.92
CA HIS A 437 30.16 2.52 -41.73
C HIS A 437 30.99 3.42 -42.66
N ARG A 438 32.05 4.04 -42.12
CA ARG A 438 33.18 4.52 -42.91
C ARG A 438 34.45 3.91 -42.34
N LEU A 439 35.05 3.05 -43.15
CA LEU A 439 36.42 2.57 -43.03
C LEU A 439 37.38 3.76 -43.10
N THR A 440 38.24 3.87 -42.08
CA THR A 440 39.72 4.00 -42.14
C THR A 440 40.25 4.00 -40.72
#